data_AF-A0A914LGG7-F1
#
_entry.id   AF-A0A914LGG7-F1
#
_cell.length_a   1.000
_cell.length_b   1.000
_cell.length_c   1.000
_cell.angle_alpha   90.00
_cell.angle_beta   90.00
_cell.angle_gamma   90.00
#
_symmetry.space_group_name_H-M   'P 1'
#
loop_
_entity.id
_entity.type
_entity.pdbx_description
1 polymer ?
#
loop_
_entity_poly.entity_id
_entity_poly.type
_entity_poly.pdbx_seq_one_letter_code
_entity_poly.pdbx_strand_id
1 'polypeptide(L)' 'MASQCSKIPVPFRTLAYCEGVHYGTEQDWNLILELFRNEIVQVEKERLLVALACSRDTHTLKM' A
#
# COMPACT_ATOMS: atom_id res chain seq x y z
N MET A 1 4.96 -8.60 7.98
CA MET A 1 3.59 -8.46 7.45
C MET A 1 3.03 -7.13 7.92
N ALA A 2 2.35 -6.37 7.06
CA ALA A 2 1.76 -5.08 7.43
C ALA A 2 0.69 -5.25 8.52
N SER A 3 -0.09 -6.33 8.41
CA SER A 3 -1.17 -6.66 9.33
C SER A 3 -0.72 -6.81 10.80
N GLN A 4 0.51 -7.26 11.04
CA GLN A 4 1.05 -7.53 12.38
C GLN A 4 1.68 -6.32 13.07
N CYS A 5 2.26 -5.38 12.32
CA CYS A 5 3.07 -4.29 12.89
C CYS A 5 2.50 -2.88 12.62
N SER A 6 1.41 -2.77 11.85
CA SER A 6 0.81 -1.47 11.52
C SER A 6 0.20 -0.80 12.75
N LYS A 7 0.71 0.40 13.05
CA LYS A 7 0.17 1.29 14.10
C LYS A 7 -1.08 2.07 13.64
N ILE A 8 -1.46 1.96 12.37
CA ILE A 8 -2.64 2.61 11.82
C ILE A 8 -3.87 1.78 12.23
N PRO A 9 -4.90 2.39 12.86
CA PRO A 9 -6.13 1.68 13.18
C PRO A 9 -6.77 1.12 11.91
N VAL A 10 -7.28 -0.12 11.98
CA VAL A 10 -7.80 -0.88 10.83
C VAL A 10 -8.73 -0.05 9.91
N PRO A 11 -9.68 0.75 10.41
CA PRO A 11 -10.57 1.54 9.55
C PRO A 11 -9.86 2.58 8.67
N PHE A 12 -8.68 3.05 9.08
CA PHE A 12 -7.94 4.09 8.37
C PHE A 12 -6.81 3.55 7.50
N ARG A 13 -6.52 2.24 7.53
CA ARG A 13 -5.39 1.65 6.81
C ARG A 13 -5.46 1.88 5.31
N THR A 14 -6.61 1.63 4.69
CA THR A 14 -6.78 1.83 3.23
C THR A 14 -6.49 3.26 2.83
N LEU A 15 -7.06 4.24 3.56
CA LEU A 15 -6.85 5.66 3.28
C LEU A 15 -5.39 6.05 3.51
N ALA A 16 -4.81 5.68 4.65
CA ALA A 16 -3.43 6.02 4.98
C ALA A 16 -2.41 5.45 3.97
N TYR A 17 -2.59 4.20 3.53
CA TYR A 17 -1.72 3.59 2.52
C TYR A 17 -1.90 4.27 1.16
N CYS A 18 -3.14 4.53 0.75
CA CYS A 18 -3.44 5.21 -0.51
C CYS A 18 -2.83 6.61 -0.56
N GLU A 19 -3.07 7.44 0.45
CA GLU A 19 -2.52 8.81 0.52
C GLU A 19 -0.99 8.81 0.61
N GLY A 20 -0.41 7.84 1.34
CA GLY A 20 1.03 7.65 1.41
C GLY A 20 1.66 7.36 0.05
N VAL A 21 1.03 6.50 -0.77
CA VAL A 21 1.47 6.24 -2.15
C VAL A 21 1.18 7.44 -3.06
N HIS A 22 0.04 8.08 -2.90
CA HIS A 22 -0.43 9.15 -3.77
C HIS A 22 0.44 10.41 -3.72
N TYR A 23 0.92 10.76 -2.52
CA TYR A 23 1.81 11.90 -2.28
C TYR A 23 3.29 11.51 -2.11
N GLY A 24 3.57 10.22 -2.02
CA GLY A 24 4.90 9.69 -1.81
C GLY A 24 5.76 9.63 -3.06
N THR A 25 6.93 9.02 -2.88
CA THR A 25 7.95 8.77 -3.90
C THR A 25 7.89 7.33 -4.40
N GLU A 26 8.74 7.01 -5.38
CA GLU A 26 8.92 5.62 -5.84
C GLU A 26 9.35 4.68 -4.69
N GLN A 27 10.13 5.20 -3.73
CA GLN A 27 10.55 4.45 -2.54
C GLN A 27 9.36 4.05 -1.67
N ASP A 28 8.38 4.95 -1.49
CA ASP A 28 7.17 4.68 -0.72
C ASP A 28 6.28 3.65 -1.44
N TRP A 29 6.18 3.76 -2.77
CA TRP A 29 5.47 2.76 -3.57
C TRP A 29 6.12 1.38 -3.49
N ASN A 30 7.45 1.30 -3.61
CA ASN A 30 8.22 0.06 -3.49
C ASN A 30 8.06 -0.58 -2.11
N LEU A 31 8.00 0.21 -1.05
CA LEU A 31 7.71 -0.26 0.30
C LEU A 31 6.32 -0.92 0.37
N ILE A 32 5.27 -0.27 -0.16
CA ILE A 32 3.92 -0.86 -0.19
C ILE A 32 3.91 -2.13 -1.03
N LEU A 33 4.65 -2.19 -2.14
CA LEU A 33 4.76 -3.38 -2.99
C LEU A 33 5.42 -4.54 -2.23
N GLU A 34 6.48 -4.28 -1.48
CA GLU A 34 7.13 -5.27 -0.63
C GLU A 34 6.17 -5.79 0.44
N LEU A 35 5.45 -4.88 1.11
CA LEU A 35 4.44 -5.25 2.10
C LEU A 35 3.33 -6.10 1.47
N PHE A 36 2.86 -5.75 0.27
CA PHE A 36 1.85 -6.52 -0.47
C PHE A 36 2.32 -7.95 -0.78
N ARG A 37 3.57 -8.09 -1.26
CA ARG A 37 4.16 -9.40 -1.57
C ARG A 37 4.29 -10.28 -0.33
N ASN A 38 4.65 -9.68 0.80
CA ASN A 38 4.88 -10.38 2.08
C ASN A 38 3.61 -10.56 2.94
N GLU A 39 2.48 -9.96 2.58
CA GLU A 39 1.23 -10.07 3.33
C GLU A 39 0.46 -11.35 3.00
N ILE A 40 -0.01 -12.04 4.05
CA ILE A 40 -0.81 -13.27 3.96
C ILE A 40 -2.27 -13.07 4.39
N VAL A 41 -2.55 -12.03 5.19
CA VAL A 41 -3.93 -11.70 5.57
C VAL A 41 -4.62 -11.09 4.36
N GLN A 42 -5.53 -11.85 3.75
CA GLN A 42 -6.18 -11.47 2.49
C GLN A 42 -6.75 -10.05 2.49
N VAL A 43 -7.44 -9.67 3.56
CA VAL A 43 -8.05 -8.33 3.70
C VAL A 43 -6.98 -7.24 3.73
N GLU A 44 -5.83 -7.47 4.38
CA GLU A 44 -4.75 -6.50 4.40
C GLU A 44 -4.02 -6.44 3.05
N LYS A 45 -3.85 -7.59 2.41
CA LYS A 45 -3.27 -7.69 1.07
C LYS A 45 -4.08 -6.91 0.04
N GLU A 46 -5.41 -6.97 0.12
CA GLU A 46 -6.31 -6.17 -0.72
C GLU A 46 -6.15 -4.67 -0.46
N ARG A 47 -6.04 -4.22 0.80
CA ARG A 47 -5.78 -2.80 1.11
C ARG A 47 -4.47 -2.30 0.52
N LEU A 48 -3.42 -3.10 0.59
CA LEU A 48 -2.11 -2.78 0.01
C LEU A 48 -2.18 -2.73 -1.53
N LEU A 49 -2.93 -3.64 -2.16
CA LEU A 49 -3.16 -3.61 -3.61
C LEU A 49 -3.90 -2.34 -4.05
N VAL A 50 -4.95 -1.94 -3.32
CA VAL A 50 -5.66 -0.68 -3.56
C VAL A 50 -4.72 0.52 -3.43
N ALA A 51 -3.84 0.50 -2.42
CA ALA A 51 -2.87 1.57 -2.23
C ALA A 51 -1.86 1.69 -3.39
N LEU A 52 -1.38 0.58 -3.95
CA LEU A 52 -0.48 0.60 -5.13
C LEU A 52 -1.12 1.29 -6.33
N ALA A 53 -2.44 1.15 -6.50
CA ALA A 53 -3.21 1.79 -7.56
C ALA A 53 -3.43 3.30 -7.34
N CYS A 54 -3.14 3.82 -6.14
CA CYS A 54 -3.27 5.26 -5.84
C CYS A 54 -2.08 6.10 -6.34
N SER A 55 -1.04 5.47 -6.90
CA SER A 55 0.12 6.17 -7.46
C SER A 55 -0.31 7.16 -8.54
N ARG A 56 0.34 8.33 -8.56
CA ARG A 56 0.19 9.30 -9.67
C ARG A 56 1.18 9.07 -10.80
N ASP A 57 2.16 8.18 -10.60
CA ASP A 57 3.17 7.86 -11.61
C ASP A 57 2.59 6.86 -12.62
N THR A 58 2.36 7.38 -13.84
CA THR A 58 1.87 6.57 -14.95
C THR A 58 2.84 5.49 -15.41
N HIS A 59 4.14 5.60 -15.12
CA HIS A 59 5.11 4.55 -15.41
C HIS A 59 4.88 3.35 -14.49
N THR A 60 4.63 3.60 -13.20
CA THR A 60 4.35 2.57 -12.21
C THR A 60 2.98 1.89 -12.42
N LEU A 61 2.00 2.61 -12.95
CA LEU A 61 0.66 2.09 -13.22
C LEU A 61 0.56 1.28 -14.53
N LYS A 62 1.54 1.38 -15.42
CA LYS A 62 1.61 0.55 -16.64
C LYS A 62 2.17 -0.82 -16.26
N MET A 63 1.30 -1.65 -15.68
CA MET A 63 1.56 -3.08 -15.49
C MET A 63 1.24 -3.85 -16.77
#